data_AF-A0A9D1IA64-F1
#
_entry.id   AF-A0A9D1IA64-F1
#
_cell.length_a   1.000
_cell.length_b   1.000
_cell.length_c   1.000
_cell.angle_alpha   90.00
_cell.angle_beta   90.00
_cell.angle_gamma   90.00
#
_symmetry.space_group_name_H-M   'P 1'
#
loop_
_entity.id
_entity.type
_entity.pdbx_description
1 polymer ?
#
loop_
_entity_poly.entity_id
_entity_poly.type
_entity_poly.pdbx_seq_one_letter_code
_entity_poly.pdbx_strand_id
1 'polypeptide(L)'
;MKKKLFSALIAVAMLLTMVPFTAVQAAEATPVVRPQADVERNFCGADNMAYAMNAEDIVGTHFSIAGDATFVGIGCPSWSDNVGSLTVSLYTFDTDYNTSVSKDPIATNEFVDFQDNGFLGFEFAESDPLTAGEYVLEVTDAYDDSGSGVGIWAQLPYEGQHFYENGEYNPGLSIRMAVVLTTPLEVPYGTLSGSTSDGEDGEIDYIPYLDCLMRFSDDDAEYYYTIDGSMYIDNLEITDEGYLQVDVGVGNDPQFYINLPSWVDGPTRDDYPVMLIRLKRSAGAPTSGEFFFNTTEFPGPSAGGSLTVQYEDTEEWQNAIVNFKTNKNFTGSLLSLRYDIVGAATEPCTFLIDYILFFSSPEAAAAFKHEDLETLLANQPTPEPATPTPEATATPTKAATATPKATASAAPSAGAEEQEGGLSTGEIAAIVVCAVVVVGGIIVIIAVVNKRKKNGGGSGDSSDASGENEEKKE
;
A
#
# COMPACT_ATOMS: atom_id res chain seq x y z
N MET A 1 22.61 11.85 70.16
CA MET A 1 22.94 12.55 68.89
C MET A 1 22.55 11.73 67.65
N LYS A 2 21.31 11.26 67.52
CA LYS A 2 20.83 10.51 66.32
C LYS A 2 19.42 10.90 65.86
N LYS A 3 18.88 12.05 66.31
CA LYS A 3 17.53 12.53 65.96
C LYS A 3 17.51 13.89 65.24
N LYS A 4 18.67 14.50 64.94
CA LYS A 4 18.75 15.80 64.23
C LYS A 4 19.25 15.72 62.79
N LEU A 5 19.68 14.54 62.31
CA LEU A 5 20.10 14.37 60.91
C LEU A 5 18.97 13.90 59.97
N PHE A 6 17.86 13.37 60.49
CA PHE A 6 16.77 12.85 59.66
C PHE A 6 15.77 13.92 59.21
N SER A 7 15.72 15.08 59.87
CA SER A 7 14.82 16.18 59.49
C SER A 7 15.42 17.15 58.47
N ALA A 8 16.74 17.11 58.25
CA ALA A 8 17.39 17.93 57.22
C ALA A 8 17.35 17.27 55.82
N LEU A 9 17.27 15.93 55.75
CA LEU A 9 17.20 15.21 54.47
C LEU A 9 15.81 15.29 53.81
N ILE A 10 14.74 15.41 54.60
CA ILE A 10 13.36 15.53 54.08
C ILE A 10 13.08 16.95 53.57
N ALA A 11 13.72 17.98 54.15
CA ALA A 11 13.59 19.36 53.69
C ALA A 11 14.37 19.66 52.39
N VAL A 12 15.43 18.90 52.10
CA VAL A 12 16.18 19.00 50.82
C VAL A 12 15.53 18.16 49.71
N ALA A 13 14.83 17.08 50.06
CA ALA A 13 14.06 16.28 49.10
C ALA A 13 12.73 16.94 48.65
N MET A 14 12.20 17.90 49.40
CA MET A 14 11.00 18.67 49.00
C MET A 14 11.30 20.01 48.31
N LEU A 15 12.58 20.38 48.13
CA LEU A 15 12.96 21.64 47.47
C LEU A 15 13.50 21.45 46.04
N LEU A 16 13.37 20.25 45.47
CA LEU A 16 13.86 19.91 44.12
C LEU A 16 12.73 19.51 43.15
N THR A 17 11.50 19.96 43.39
CA THR A 17 10.34 19.72 42.49
C THR A 17 9.61 21.02 42.12
N MET A 18 10.36 22.10 41.94
CA MET A 18 9.88 23.30 41.24
C MET A 18 10.95 23.78 40.28
N VAL A 19 11.37 22.89 39.37
CA VAL A 19 11.63 23.36 38.01
C VAL A 19 10.23 23.64 37.46
N PRO A 20 9.90 24.85 37.02
CA PRO A 20 8.70 25.02 36.22
C PRO A 20 8.89 24.11 35.01
N PHE A 21 8.19 22.97 34.99
CA PHE A 21 7.69 22.48 33.73
C PHE A 21 6.88 23.65 33.20
N THR A 22 7.46 24.43 32.31
CA THR A 22 6.67 25.09 31.30
C THR A 22 5.98 23.95 30.58
N ALA A 23 4.81 23.55 31.06
CA ALA A 23 3.83 22.94 30.20
C ALA A 23 3.69 23.96 29.08
N VAL A 24 4.27 23.65 27.92
CA VAL A 24 3.89 24.31 26.69
C VAL A 24 2.39 24.01 26.64
N GLN A 25 1.59 25.03 26.91
CA GLN A 25 0.15 24.92 26.74
C GLN A 25 0.01 24.68 25.23
N ALA A 26 -0.39 23.46 24.86
CA ALA A 26 -0.68 23.15 23.47
C ALA A 26 -1.71 24.16 22.98
N ALA A 27 -1.50 24.69 21.77
CA ALA A 27 -2.44 25.62 21.17
C ALA A 27 -3.85 25.00 21.19
N GLU A 28 -4.88 25.77 21.55
CA GLU A 28 -6.26 25.27 21.60
C GLU A 28 -6.74 24.93 20.18
N ALA A 29 -6.58 23.66 19.79
CA ALA A 29 -6.99 23.11 18.52
C ALA A 29 -8.49 22.74 18.55
N THR A 30 -9.26 23.28 17.60
CA THR A 30 -10.68 22.94 17.43
C THR A 30 -10.86 22.05 16.20
N PRO A 31 -11.39 20.82 16.34
CA PRO A 31 -11.62 19.96 15.19
C PRO A 31 -12.70 20.54 14.27
N VAL A 32 -12.47 20.50 12.96
CA VAL A 32 -13.40 21.03 11.96
C VAL A 32 -13.38 20.20 10.67
N VAL A 33 -14.50 20.20 9.96
CA VAL A 33 -14.60 19.78 8.56
C VAL A 33 -14.79 21.04 7.71
N ARG A 34 -13.85 21.34 6.82
CA ARG A 34 -13.98 22.44 5.85
C ARG A 34 -14.36 21.90 4.47
N PRO A 35 -15.43 22.38 3.84
CA PRO A 35 -15.75 22.02 2.46
C PRO A 35 -14.59 22.34 1.52
N GLN A 36 -14.39 21.50 0.49
CA GLN A 36 -13.33 21.70 -0.50
C GLN A 36 -13.37 23.09 -1.17
N ALA A 37 -14.55 23.68 -1.32
CA ALA A 37 -14.72 25.00 -1.92
C ALA A 37 -14.25 26.16 -1.04
N ASP A 38 -14.06 25.92 0.26
CA ASP A 38 -13.83 26.96 1.26
C ASP A 38 -12.34 27.11 1.63
N VAL A 39 -11.49 26.18 1.20
CA VAL A 39 -10.06 26.19 1.51
C VAL A 39 -9.23 25.73 0.32
N GLU A 40 -8.10 26.41 0.10
CA GLU A 40 -7.16 26.06 -0.95
C GLU A 40 -6.28 24.87 -0.51
N ARG A 41 -6.19 23.85 -1.36
CA ARG A 41 -5.17 22.80 -1.24
C ARG A 41 -3.81 23.37 -1.65
N ASN A 42 -2.83 23.30 -0.76
CA ASN A 42 -1.53 23.95 -0.95
C ASN A 42 -0.34 23.10 -0.52
N PHE A 43 -0.60 21.86 -0.14
CA PHE A 43 0.37 20.85 0.23
C PHE A 43 -0.10 19.56 -0.43
N CYS A 44 0.22 19.37 -1.70
CA CYS A 44 -0.19 18.18 -2.46
C CYS A 44 0.65 18.00 -3.74
N GLY A 45 0.87 16.76 -4.14
CA GLY A 45 1.33 16.43 -5.49
C GLY A 45 0.28 16.78 -6.57
N ALA A 46 0.67 16.64 -7.84
CA ALA A 46 -0.25 16.85 -8.96
C ALA A 46 -1.34 15.74 -9.00
N ASP A 47 -2.48 16.05 -9.64
CA ASP A 47 -3.62 15.16 -9.92
C ASP A 47 -4.56 14.79 -8.73
N ASN A 48 -5.51 13.87 -8.98
CA ASN A 48 -6.54 13.43 -8.03
C ASN A 48 -6.64 11.88 -7.96
N MET A 49 -5.91 11.24 -7.03
CA MET A 49 -6.04 9.80 -6.75
C MET A 49 -6.43 9.53 -5.29
N ALA A 50 -7.46 8.72 -5.09
CA ALA A 50 -7.94 8.35 -3.76
C ALA A 50 -7.14 7.15 -3.27
N TYR A 51 -6.60 7.27 -2.07
CA TYR A 51 -6.01 6.18 -1.32
C TYR A 51 -7.08 5.63 -0.36
N ALA A 52 -7.55 4.41 -0.63
CA ALA A 52 -8.59 3.77 0.17
C ALA A 52 -8.01 3.27 1.51
N MET A 53 -8.74 3.50 2.60
CA MET A 53 -8.38 3.11 3.95
C MET A 53 -9.49 2.30 4.62
N ASN A 54 -9.09 1.26 5.33
CA ASN A 54 -9.91 0.42 6.19
C ASN A 54 -9.48 0.58 7.65
N ALA A 55 -10.20 -0.10 8.57
CA ALA A 55 -10.05 0.14 10.01
C ALA A 55 -8.67 -0.23 10.57
N GLU A 56 -7.94 -1.11 9.88
CA GLU A 56 -6.60 -1.56 10.28
C GLU A 56 -5.47 -0.70 9.68
N ASP A 57 -5.79 0.15 8.69
CA ASP A 57 -4.79 0.97 8.02
C ASP A 57 -4.42 2.19 8.87
N ILE A 58 -3.12 2.47 8.92
CA ILE A 58 -2.56 3.68 9.50
C ILE A 58 -1.88 4.46 8.37
N VAL A 59 -2.26 5.72 8.18
CA VAL A 59 -1.60 6.60 7.22
C VAL A 59 -1.16 7.88 7.89
N GLY A 60 0.07 8.29 7.64
CA GLY A 60 0.67 9.46 8.22
C GLY A 60 1.25 10.42 7.19
N THR A 61 1.36 11.69 7.57
CA THR A 61 2.22 12.64 6.87
C THR A 61 3.04 13.47 7.86
N HIS A 62 4.35 13.50 7.65
CA HIS A 62 5.25 14.48 8.25
C HIS A 62 5.34 15.67 7.31
N PHE A 63 5.06 16.87 7.81
CA PHE A 63 5.01 18.09 7.01
C PHE A 63 5.60 19.27 7.79
N SER A 64 6.01 20.31 7.07
CA SER A 64 6.53 21.53 7.67
C SER A 64 5.73 22.75 7.25
N ILE A 65 5.59 23.72 8.16
CA ILE A 65 4.97 25.02 7.87
C ILE A 65 5.98 26.14 8.15
N ALA A 66 6.17 27.04 7.18
CA ALA A 66 7.15 28.12 7.24
C ALA A 66 6.66 29.36 8.03
N GLY A 67 5.37 29.41 8.36
CA GLY A 67 4.75 30.48 9.13
C GLY A 67 3.67 29.91 10.05
N ASP A 68 3.20 30.73 10.98
CA ASP A 68 2.16 30.33 11.93
C ASP A 68 0.83 30.10 11.20
N ALA A 69 0.11 29.03 11.55
CA ALA A 69 -1.10 28.57 10.89
C ALA A 69 -2.34 28.65 11.79
N THR A 70 -3.48 28.98 11.19
CA THR A 70 -4.81 28.95 11.83
C THR A 70 -5.63 27.73 11.41
N PHE A 71 -5.16 26.95 10.44
CA PHE A 71 -5.77 25.69 10.05
C PHE A 71 -4.75 24.74 9.45
N VAL A 72 -4.84 23.46 9.79
CA VAL A 72 -4.22 22.35 9.07
C VAL A 72 -5.25 21.23 8.92
N GLY A 73 -5.35 20.62 7.75
CA GLY A 73 -6.25 19.50 7.52
C GLY A 73 -5.94 18.70 6.27
N ILE A 74 -6.48 17.48 6.22
CA ILE A 74 -6.30 16.50 5.16
C ILE A 74 -7.59 16.36 4.34
N GLY A 75 -7.48 16.22 3.03
CA GLY A 75 -8.63 16.01 2.14
C GLY A 75 -9.04 14.54 2.11
N CYS A 76 -10.30 14.25 2.45
CA CYS A 76 -10.80 12.88 2.60
C CYS A 76 -12.02 12.62 1.68
N PRO A 77 -11.95 11.67 0.73
CA PRO A 77 -13.14 11.15 0.07
C PRO A 77 -13.90 10.16 0.98
N SER A 78 -15.22 10.19 0.86
CA SER A 78 -16.17 9.24 1.45
C SER A 78 -17.05 8.65 0.33
N TRP A 79 -16.43 8.31 -0.80
CA TRP A 79 -17.09 7.63 -1.93
C TRP A 79 -18.41 8.28 -2.42
N SER A 80 -18.52 9.61 -2.26
CA SER A 80 -19.69 10.41 -2.63
C SER A 80 -21.00 10.13 -1.87
N ASP A 81 -20.95 9.50 -0.70
CA ASP A 81 -22.15 9.24 0.12
C ASP A 81 -22.20 10.00 1.46
N ASN A 82 -21.10 10.65 1.86
CA ASN A 82 -20.90 11.30 3.16
C ASN A 82 -21.04 10.34 4.36
N VAL A 83 -20.71 9.06 4.16
CA VAL A 83 -20.80 8.02 5.19
C VAL A 83 -19.41 7.52 5.55
N GLY A 84 -19.24 7.23 6.84
CA GLY A 84 -18.02 6.62 7.37
C GLY A 84 -17.27 7.56 8.32
N SER A 85 -16.25 7.01 8.96
CA SER A 85 -15.46 7.69 9.96
C SER A 85 -13.97 7.45 9.80
N LEU A 86 -13.18 8.36 10.34
CA LEU A 86 -11.75 8.19 10.57
C LEU A 86 -11.32 9.06 11.76
N THR A 87 -10.21 8.71 12.38
CA THR A 87 -9.57 9.51 13.44
C THR A 87 -8.40 10.26 12.84
N VAL A 88 -8.29 11.57 13.11
CA VAL A 88 -7.11 12.38 12.77
C VAL A 88 -6.42 12.82 14.06
N SER A 89 -5.10 12.63 14.13
CA SER A 89 -4.27 13.07 15.24
C SER A 89 -3.11 13.93 14.73
N LEU A 90 -2.88 15.08 15.38
CA LEU A 90 -1.78 16.01 15.07
C LEU A 90 -0.73 15.95 16.19
N TYR A 91 0.53 15.76 15.82
CA TYR A 91 1.68 15.69 16.73
C TYR A 91 2.73 16.73 16.34
N THR A 92 3.51 17.17 17.33
CA THR A 92 4.79 17.86 17.02
C THR A 92 5.79 16.82 16.50
N PHE A 93 6.52 17.15 15.44
CA PHE A 93 7.59 16.29 14.96
C PHE A 93 8.73 16.18 15.99
N ASP A 94 9.32 14.99 16.13
CA ASP A 94 10.50 14.73 16.96
C ASP A 94 11.74 14.44 16.12
N THR A 95 12.22 13.18 16.10
CA THR A 95 13.37 12.77 15.29
C THR A 95 12.96 12.00 14.04
N ASP A 96 11.82 11.32 14.09
CA ASP A 96 11.25 10.50 13.04
C ASP A 96 9.74 10.33 13.26
N TYR A 97 9.05 9.67 12.32
CA TYR A 97 7.61 9.41 12.39
C TYR A 97 7.22 8.66 13.68
N ASN A 98 7.87 7.52 13.96
CA ASN A 98 7.52 6.62 15.05
C ASN A 98 7.70 7.28 16.43
N THR A 99 8.78 8.02 16.61
CA THR A 99 9.03 8.80 17.84
C THR A 99 8.04 9.93 18.01
N SER A 100 7.58 10.56 16.92
CA SER A 100 6.57 11.63 16.93
C SER A 100 5.20 11.11 17.37
N VAL A 101 4.70 10.04 16.75
CA VAL A 101 3.37 9.47 17.07
C VAL A 101 3.33 8.73 18.41
N SER A 102 4.50 8.44 19.00
CA SER A 102 4.59 7.89 20.37
C SER A 102 4.35 8.90 21.49
N LYS A 103 4.31 10.21 21.17
CA LYS A 103 4.07 11.30 22.12
C LYS A 103 2.58 11.63 22.24
N ASP A 104 2.23 12.44 23.23
CA ASP A 104 0.87 12.97 23.33
C ASP A 104 0.57 13.88 22.11
N PRO A 105 -0.56 13.70 21.40
CA PRO A 105 -0.93 14.57 20.30
C PRO A 105 -1.25 15.98 20.79
N ILE A 106 -0.98 16.98 19.94
CA ILE A 106 -1.51 18.34 20.08
C ILE A 106 -3.04 18.31 20.07
N ALA A 107 -3.61 17.52 19.15
CA ALA A 107 -5.05 17.36 18.99
C ALA A 107 -5.38 16.00 18.39
N THR A 108 -6.51 15.43 18.77
CA THR A 108 -7.06 14.21 18.17
C THR A 108 -8.57 14.33 18.08
N ASN A 109 -9.16 13.86 16.98
CA ASN A 109 -10.61 13.83 16.82
C ASN A 109 -11.06 12.73 15.85
N GLU A 110 -12.14 12.04 16.21
CA GLU A 110 -12.90 11.17 15.32
C GLU A 110 -13.90 12.01 14.51
N PHE A 111 -13.81 11.95 13.19
CA PHE A 111 -14.74 12.58 12.27
C PHE A 111 -15.70 11.53 11.75
N VAL A 112 -17.01 11.73 11.95
CA VAL A 112 -18.06 10.77 11.60
C VAL A 112 -19.02 11.39 10.60
N ASP A 113 -19.37 10.63 9.55
CA ASP A 113 -20.29 11.00 8.47
C ASP A 113 -19.95 12.40 7.91
N PHE A 114 -18.66 12.57 7.59
CA PHE A 114 -18.13 13.84 7.10
C PHE A 114 -18.51 14.07 5.64
N GLN A 115 -18.55 15.35 5.25
CA GLN A 115 -18.82 15.72 3.86
C GLN A 115 -17.74 15.18 2.92
N ASP A 116 -18.15 14.52 1.84
CA ASP A 116 -17.27 13.98 0.79
C ASP A 116 -16.32 15.06 0.25
N ASN A 117 -15.04 14.71 0.15
CA ASN A 117 -13.93 15.58 -0.23
C ASN A 117 -13.67 16.76 0.71
N GLY A 118 -14.25 16.77 1.91
CA GLY A 118 -13.95 17.74 2.95
C GLY A 118 -12.51 17.66 3.44
N PHE A 119 -12.01 18.78 3.95
CA PHE A 119 -10.76 18.84 4.69
C PHE A 119 -11.04 18.66 6.18
N LEU A 120 -10.57 17.53 6.72
CA LEU A 120 -10.71 17.16 8.13
C LEU A 120 -9.45 17.56 8.85
N GLY A 121 -9.56 18.31 9.94
CA GLY A 121 -8.39 18.79 10.65
C GLY A 121 -8.72 19.72 11.80
N PHE A 122 -7.81 20.65 12.09
CA PHE A 122 -7.84 21.47 13.29
C PHE A 122 -7.66 22.94 12.98
N GLU A 123 -8.52 23.76 13.58
CA GLU A 123 -8.39 25.22 13.62
C GLU A 123 -7.69 25.69 14.88
N PHE A 124 -6.93 26.76 14.73
CA PHE A 124 -6.21 27.44 15.82
C PHE A 124 -6.60 28.91 15.83
N ALA A 125 -6.76 29.47 17.03
CA ALA A 125 -7.08 30.88 17.18
C ALA A 125 -5.92 31.75 16.67
N GLU A 126 -6.21 32.89 16.04
CA GLU A 126 -5.15 33.84 15.63
C GLU A 126 -4.29 34.34 16.81
N SER A 127 -4.86 34.35 18.03
CA SER A 127 -4.14 34.71 19.26
C SER A 127 -3.23 33.61 19.80
N ASP A 128 -3.40 32.38 19.32
CA ASP A 128 -2.65 31.18 19.72
C ASP A 128 -2.56 30.20 18.53
N PRO A 129 -1.87 30.59 17.45
CA PRO A 129 -1.82 29.79 16.22
C PRO A 129 -0.87 28.59 16.38
N LEU A 130 -1.00 27.62 15.47
CA LEU A 130 0.01 26.58 15.34
C LEU A 130 1.30 27.22 14.81
N THR A 131 2.36 27.24 15.62
CA THR A 131 3.59 27.98 15.29
C THR A 131 4.32 27.37 14.08
N ALA A 132 5.09 28.15 13.35
CA ALA A 132 6.00 27.62 12.33
C ALA A 132 6.86 26.46 12.88
N GLY A 133 7.02 25.39 12.10
CA GLY A 133 7.67 24.17 12.58
C GLY A 133 7.30 22.92 11.77
N GLU A 134 7.63 21.77 12.32
CA GLU A 134 7.40 20.46 11.73
C GLU A 134 6.42 19.63 12.57
N TYR A 135 5.55 18.92 11.88
CA TYR A 135 4.40 18.25 12.47
C TYR A 135 4.13 16.90 11.80
N VAL A 136 3.40 16.03 12.50
CA VAL A 136 2.87 14.79 11.94
C VAL A 136 1.35 14.80 12.05
N LEU A 137 0.65 14.53 10.96
CA LEU A 137 -0.76 14.16 10.96
C LEU A 137 -0.86 12.65 10.73
N GLU A 138 -1.57 11.94 11.61
CA GLU A 138 -1.83 10.51 11.51
C GLU A 138 -3.34 10.26 11.39
N VAL A 139 -3.71 9.35 10.50
CA VAL A 139 -5.07 8.92 10.20
C VAL A 139 -5.20 7.45 10.53
N THR A 140 -6.18 7.12 11.37
CA THR A 140 -6.48 5.74 11.81
C THR A 140 -7.97 5.47 11.79
N ASP A 141 -8.35 4.21 12.03
CA ASP A 141 -9.72 3.79 12.29
C ASP A 141 -10.71 4.15 11.16
N ALA A 142 -10.25 4.11 9.90
CA ALA A 142 -11.07 4.38 8.74
C ALA A 142 -12.17 3.30 8.58
N TYR A 143 -13.43 3.66 8.78
CA TYR A 143 -14.51 2.68 8.88
C TYR A 143 -15.79 3.16 8.19
N ASP A 144 -16.52 2.23 7.57
CA ASP A 144 -17.91 2.40 7.22
C ASP A 144 -18.68 1.08 7.45
N ASP A 145 -20.01 1.14 7.54
CA ASP A 145 -20.84 -0.05 7.77
C ASP A 145 -20.89 -1.01 6.56
N SER A 146 -20.38 -0.59 5.40
CA SER A 146 -20.27 -1.45 4.21
C SER A 146 -18.99 -2.29 4.21
N GLY A 147 -17.98 -1.91 5.01
CA GLY A 147 -16.66 -2.51 5.02
C GLY A 147 -15.72 -1.98 3.92
N SER A 148 -16.14 -0.95 3.19
CA SER A 148 -15.34 -0.25 2.18
C SER A 148 -14.45 0.84 2.78
N GLY A 149 -14.69 1.20 4.05
CA GLY A 149 -13.98 2.26 4.76
C GLY A 149 -14.18 3.63 4.11
N VAL A 150 -13.23 4.53 4.32
CA VAL A 150 -13.17 5.86 3.70
C VAL A 150 -11.79 6.04 3.07
N GLY A 151 -11.50 7.18 2.45
CA GLY A 151 -10.18 7.41 1.87
C GLY A 151 -9.52 8.69 2.36
N ILE A 152 -8.27 8.83 1.93
CA ILE A 152 -7.58 10.11 1.86
C ILE A 152 -7.21 10.38 0.40
N TRP A 153 -7.15 11.65 0.01
CA TRP A 153 -6.52 12.00 -1.25
C TRP A 153 -5.01 11.99 -1.05
N ALA A 154 -4.29 11.08 -1.73
CA ALA A 154 -2.84 10.99 -1.65
C ALA A 154 -2.24 10.62 -3.00
N GLN A 155 -1.30 11.44 -3.47
CA GLN A 155 -0.73 11.26 -4.80
C GLN A 155 0.53 12.10 -4.99
N LEU A 156 1.54 11.48 -5.63
CA LEU A 156 2.84 12.05 -6.00
C LEU A 156 3.61 12.66 -4.81
N PRO A 157 4.95 12.66 -4.83
CA PRO A 157 5.70 13.35 -3.80
C PRO A 157 5.44 14.87 -3.85
N TYR A 158 5.50 15.50 -2.68
CA TYR A 158 5.47 16.95 -2.52
C TYR A 158 6.60 17.35 -1.58
N GLU A 159 7.42 18.33 -1.97
CA GLU A 159 8.66 18.69 -1.24
C GLU A 159 8.43 19.05 0.24
N GLY A 160 7.26 19.61 0.58
CA GLY A 160 6.89 19.93 1.95
C GLY A 160 6.30 18.79 2.77
N GLN A 161 6.31 17.54 2.27
CA GLN A 161 5.73 16.37 2.94
C GLN A 161 6.54 15.07 2.77
N HIS A 162 6.50 14.22 3.79
CA HIS A 162 6.79 12.79 3.71
C HIS A 162 5.52 11.99 4.05
N PHE A 163 5.16 11.02 3.22
CA PHE A 163 4.02 10.13 3.46
C PHE A 163 4.49 8.85 4.17
N TYR A 164 3.66 8.36 5.08
CA TYR A 164 3.90 7.11 5.81
C TYR A 164 2.69 6.19 5.71
N GLU A 165 2.94 4.90 5.54
CA GLU A 165 1.94 3.84 5.50
C GLU A 165 2.32 2.81 6.57
N ASN A 166 1.48 2.63 7.58
CA ASN A 166 1.76 1.75 8.71
C ASN A 166 3.13 2.02 9.38
N GLY A 167 3.54 3.29 9.41
CA GLY A 167 4.83 3.74 9.96
C GLY A 167 6.02 3.64 9.00
N GLU A 168 5.84 3.07 7.80
CA GLU A 168 6.87 2.97 6.76
C GLU A 168 6.82 4.18 5.82
N TYR A 169 7.97 4.74 5.49
CA TYR A 169 8.04 5.86 4.55
C TYR A 169 7.72 5.42 3.11
N ASN A 170 6.84 6.16 2.45
CA ASN A 170 6.48 5.98 1.05
C ASN A 170 6.88 7.22 0.25
N PRO A 171 8.00 7.19 -0.50
CA PRO A 171 8.49 8.34 -1.27
C PRO A 171 7.63 8.69 -2.48
N GLY A 172 6.70 7.81 -2.89
CA GLY A 172 5.88 8.03 -4.08
C GLY A 172 4.65 8.89 -3.84
N LEU A 173 4.30 9.17 -2.59
CA LEU A 173 3.04 9.82 -2.23
C LEU A 173 3.25 11.02 -1.30
N SER A 174 2.26 11.90 -1.32
CA SER A 174 2.03 12.96 -0.34
C SER A 174 0.52 13.05 -0.11
N ILE A 175 0.10 13.49 1.07
CA ILE A 175 -1.33 13.68 1.36
C ILE A 175 -1.77 15.01 0.75
N ARG A 176 -3.01 15.07 0.24
CA ARG A 176 -3.64 16.34 -0.09
C ARG A 176 -3.99 17.07 1.20
N MET A 177 -3.28 18.14 1.47
CA MET A 177 -3.49 18.97 2.64
C MET A 177 -3.90 20.39 2.28
N ALA A 178 -4.56 21.02 3.25
CA ALA A 178 -4.83 22.44 3.27
C ALA A 178 -4.27 23.04 4.57
N VAL A 179 -3.44 24.07 4.41
CA VAL A 179 -2.84 24.83 5.50
C VAL A 179 -3.18 26.30 5.33
N VAL A 180 -3.81 26.93 6.33
CA VAL A 180 -4.08 28.38 6.29
C VAL A 180 -3.08 29.09 7.19
N LEU A 181 -2.14 29.81 6.57
CA LEU A 181 -1.17 30.63 7.30
C LEU A 181 -1.80 31.95 7.74
N THR A 182 -1.40 32.43 8.93
CA THR A 182 -1.72 33.77 9.44
C THR A 182 -1.23 34.87 8.49
N THR A 183 -0.07 34.65 7.87
CA THR A 183 0.50 35.50 6.82
C THR A 183 0.83 34.63 5.60
N PRO A 184 0.24 34.88 4.43
CA PRO A 184 0.55 34.13 3.22
C PRO A 184 2.04 34.22 2.85
N LEU A 185 2.61 33.08 2.44
CA LEU A 185 3.99 32.95 1.98
C LEU A 185 4.00 32.36 0.56
N GLU A 186 4.96 32.78 -0.26
CA GLU A 186 5.16 32.22 -1.61
C GLU A 186 5.56 30.73 -1.56
N VAL A 187 6.39 30.37 -0.58
CA VAL A 187 6.72 28.98 -0.23
C VAL A 187 6.20 28.73 1.19
N PRO A 188 5.11 27.95 1.36
CA PRO A 188 4.44 27.83 2.66
C PRO A 188 5.06 26.80 3.61
N TYR A 189 6.11 26.09 3.19
CA TYR A 189 6.80 25.04 3.94
C TYR A 189 8.29 25.33 4.17
N GLY A 190 8.86 24.71 5.19
CA GLY A 190 10.28 24.73 5.49
C GLY A 190 10.99 23.46 5.00
N THR A 191 12.25 23.29 5.41
CA THR A 191 12.97 22.02 5.21
C THR A 191 12.48 20.98 6.20
N LEU A 192 12.19 19.77 5.73
CA LEU A 192 11.86 18.62 6.58
C LEU A 192 13.13 18.03 7.22
N SER A 193 13.08 17.73 8.51
CA SER A 193 14.13 17.09 9.28
C SER A 193 13.84 15.61 9.54
N GLY A 194 14.85 14.85 9.97
CA GLY A 194 14.74 13.41 10.20
C GLY A 194 15.06 12.56 8.96
N SER A 195 15.54 11.34 9.22
CA SER A 195 15.75 10.35 8.17
C SER A 195 14.42 9.73 7.81
N THR A 196 14.06 9.75 6.53
CA THR A 196 13.14 8.78 5.94
C THR A 196 13.76 7.40 6.13
N SER A 197 13.52 6.73 7.25
CA SER A 197 14.05 5.37 7.51
C SER A 197 13.55 4.44 6.40
N ASP A 198 14.31 4.29 5.31
CA ASP A 198 15.44 3.37 5.17
C ASP A 198 16.28 3.82 3.97
N GLY A 199 17.18 4.76 4.22
CA GLY A 199 18.40 4.88 3.44
C GLY A 199 19.51 4.57 4.41
N GLU A 200 19.79 3.29 4.66
CA GLU A 200 21.17 2.96 5.00
C GLU A 200 22.01 3.70 3.95
N ASP A 201 22.95 4.49 4.43
CA ASP A 201 24.13 4.96 3.72
C ASP A 201 25.02 3.81 3.20
N GLY A 202 24.41 2.63 3.01
CA GLY A 202 24.86 1.54 2.19
C GLY A 202 25.00 2.00 0.75
N GLU A 203 26.03 1.47 0.12
CA GLU A 203 26.25 1.56 -1.31
C GLU A 203 24.94 1.24 -2.04
N ILE A 204 24.41 2.20 -2.83
CA ILE A 204 23.23 1.97 -3.67
C ILE A 204 23.54 0.72 -4.50
N ASP A 205 22.78 -0.35 -4.29
CA ASP A 205 22.90 -1.55 -5.10
C ASP A 205 22.25 -1.28 -6.44
N TYR A 206 23.08 -1.03 -7.44
CA TYR A 206 22.65 -0.79 -8.82
C TYR A 206 22.37 -2.09 -9.59
N ILE A 207 22.60 -3.26 -8.98
CA ILE A 207 22.39 -4.54 -9.63
C ILE A 207 20.88 -4.83 -9.61
N PRO A 208 20.22 -5.01 -10.77
CA PRO A 208 18.82 -5.42 -10.80
C PRO A 208 18.66 -6.90 -10.42
N TYR A 209 17.43 -7.32 -10.12
CA TYR A 209 17.09 -8.73 -9.92
C TYR A 209 17.13 -9.50 -11.23
N LEU A 210 18.33 -9.85 -11.67
CA LEU A 210 18.56 -10.45 -12.98
C LEU A 210 17.95 -11.86 -13.13
N ASP A 211 17.73 -12.60 -12.04
CA ASP A 211 17.05 -13.90 -12.12
C ASP A 211 15.56 -13.75 -12.48
N CYS A 212 14.98 -12.57 -12.26
CA CYS A 212 13.63 -12.19 -12.66
C CYS A 212 13.59 -11.27 -13.90
N LEU A 213 14.71 -11.16 -14.63
CA LEU A 213 14.75 -10.42 -15.90
C LEU A 213 13.80 -11.09 -16.90
N MET A 214 12.92 -10.28 -17.50
CA MET A 214 12.11 -10.70 -18.64
C MET A 214 12.59 -9.94 -19.86
N ARG A 215 13.42 -10.56 -20.69
CA ARG A 215 13.93 -9.96 -21.93
C ARG A 215 13.24 -10.62 -23.12
N PHE A 216 12.62 -9.82 -23.98
CA PHE A 216 11.76 -10.36 -25.05
C PHE A 216 12.54 -10.89 -26.26
N SER A 217 13.87 -10.82 -26.23
CA SER A 217 14.75 -11.51 -27.17
C SER A 217 15.22 -12.88 -26.67
N ASP A 218 14.80 -13.31 -25.47
CA ASP A 218 15.13 -14.63 -24.93
C ASP A 218 14.36 -15.72 -25.69
N ASP A 219 14.95 -16.92 -25.74
CA ASP A 219 14.39 -18.06 -26.49
C ASP A 219 13.04 -18.56 -25.93
N ASP A 220 12.71 -18.19 -24.69
CA ASP A 220 11.51 -18.60 -23.95
C ASP A 220 10.61 -17.41 -23.58
N ALA A 221 10.80 -16.27 -24.25
CA ALA A 221 10.07 -15.04 -23.97
C ALA A 221 8.55 -15.17 -24.18
N GLU A 222 8.05 -16.18 -24.91
CA GLU A 222 6.62 -16.45 -25.02
C GLU A 222 5.94 -16.84 -23.69
N TYR A 223 6.70 -17.26 -22.67
CA TYR A 223 6.13 -17.57 -21.36
C TYR A 223 5.91 -16.34 -20.49
N TYR A 224 6.54 -15.20 -20.82
CA TYR A 224 6.42 -13.96 -20.06
C TYR A 224 5.09 -13.24 -20.28
N TYR A 225 4.29 -13.63 -21.27
CA TYR A 225 3.02 -12.97 -21.54
C TYR A 225 1.95 -13.95 -22.02
N THR A 226 0.69 -13.51 -22.00
CA THR A 226 -0.41 -14.29 -22.60
C THR A 226 -1.45 -13.38 -23.25
N ILE A 227 -2.02 -13.88 -24.36
CA ILE A 227 -3.15 -13.27 -25.05
C ILE A 227 -4.48 -13.61 -24.36
N ASP A 228 -4.51 -14.64 -23.51
CA ASP A 228 -5.72 -15.03 -22.79
C ASP A 228 -6.15 -13.92 -21.83
N GLY A 229 -7.37 -13.43 -22.01
CA GLY A 229 -7.91 -12.31 -21.22
C GLY A 229 -7.44 -10.92 -21.67
N SER A 230 -6.73 -10.82 -22.79
CA SER A 230 -6.43 -9.51 -23.39
C SER A 230 -7.70 -8.82 -23.90
N MET A 231 -7.70 -7.48 -23.86
CA MET A 231 -8.80 -6.65 -24.35
C MET A 231 -8.25 -5.48 -25.16
N TYR A 232 -8.86 -5.19 -26.31
CA TYR A 232 -8.43 -4.11 -27.22
C TYR A 232 -6.96 -4.17 -27.64
N ILE A 233 -6.39 -5.38 -27.65
CA ILE A 233 -5.07 -5.67 -28.21
C ILE A 233 -5.28 -6.34 -29.56
N ASP A 234 -4.90 -5.65 -30.64
CA ASP A 234 -5.00 -6.13 -32.02
C ASP A 234 -3.86 -7.11 -32.36
N ASN A 235 -2.69 -6.92 -31.74
CA ASN A 235 -1.53 -7.79 -31.89
C ASN A 235 -0.69 -7.84 -30.60
N LEU A 236 -0.19 -9.02 -30.27
CA LEU A 236 0.71 -9.26 -29.13
C LEU A 236 1.69 -10.38 -29.48
N GLU A 237 2.85 -10.01 -30.01
CA GLU A 237 3.83 -10.98 -30.51
C GLU A 237 5.27 -10.49 -30.35
N ILE A 238 6.20 -11.43 -30.27
CA ILE A 238 7.64 -11.13 -30.33
C ILE A 238 8.04 -10.91 -31.79
N THR A 239 8.65 -9.76 -32.05
CA THR A 239 9.21 -9.40 -33.35
C THR A 239 10.49 -10.17 -33.65
N ASP A 240 10.86 -10.26 -34.94
CA ASP A 240 12.16 -10.83 -35.36
C ASP A 240 13.38 -10.12 -34.74
N GLU A 241 13.20 -8.88 -34.26
CA GLU A 241 14.23 -8.07 -33.60
C GLU A 241 14.32 -8.34 -32.08
N GLY A 242 13.43 -9.17 -31.52
CA GLY A 242 13.44 -9.55 -30.10
C GLY A 242 12.70 -8.59 -29.18
N TYR A 243 11.70 -7.88 -29.69
CA TYR A 243 10.81 -7.01 -28.90
C TYR A 243 9.41 -7.58 -28.83
N LEU A 244 8.75 -7.45 -27.68
CA LEU A 244 7.30 -7.65 -27.60
C LEU A 244 6.61 -6.44 -28.24
N GLN A 245 5.93 -6.68 -29.36
CA GLN A 245 5.07 -5.70 -30.02
C GLN A 245 3.64 -5.81 -29.46
N VAL A 246 3.11 -4.67 -29.02
CA VAL A 246 1.74 -4.52 -28.54
C VAL A 246 1.04 -3.51 -29.44
N ASP A 247 0.17 -3.99 -30.33
CA ASP A 247 -0.69 -3.12 -31.14
C ASP A 247 -2.02 -2.95 -30.42
N VAL A 248 -2.29 -1.72 -30.01
CA VAL A 248 -3.47 -1.32 -29.24
C VAL A 248 -4.53 -0.81 -30.22
N GLY A 249 -5.70 -1.44 -30.19
CA GLY A 249 -6.89 -1.00 -30.91
C GLY A 249 -7.61 0.14 -30.18
N VAL A 250 -8.62 0.72 -30.83
CA VAL A 250 -9.45 1.77 -30.22
C VAL A 250 -10.35 1.17 -29.13
N GLY A 251 -10.22 1.65 -27.90
CA GLY A 251 -10.96 1.14 -26.75
C GLY A 251 -10.54 1.75 -25.42
N ASN A 252 -11.32 1.44 -24.39
CA ASN A 252 -10.98 1.75 -22.99
C ASN A 252 -10.32 0.54 -22.36
N ASP A 253 -9.37 0.78 -21.45
CA ASP A 253 -8.61 -0.25 -20.73
C ASP A 253 -7.99 -1.34 -21.64
N PRO A 254 -7.22 -1.00 -22.70
CA PRO A 254 -6.45 -2.00 -23.43
C PRO A 254 -5.46 -2.72 -22.51
N GLN A 255 -5.63 -4.03 -22.37
CA GLN A 255 -4.94 -4.81 -21.35
C GLN A 255 -4.43 -6.16 -21.87
N PHE A 256 -3.35 -6.63 -21.28
CA PHE A 256 -2.81 -7.98 -21.44
C PHE A 256 -2.10 -8.41 -20.13
N TYR A 257 -1.61 -9.64 -20.08
CA TYR A 257 -0.97 -10.17 -18.87
C TYR A 257 0.51 -10.46 -19.09
N ILE A 258 1.32 -10.09 -18.11
CA ILE A 258 2.72 -10.46 -17.96
C ILE A 258 2.82 -11.47 -16.81
N ASN A 259 3.56 -12.55 -17.01
CA ASN A 259 3.82 -13.58 -16.01
C ASN A 259 5.28 -13.52 -15.59
N LEU A 260 5.54 -13.57 -14.27
CA LEU A 260 6.92 -13.68 -13.81
C LEU A 260 7.47 -15.09 -14.11
N PRO A 261 8.79 -15.22 -14.27
CA PRO A 261 9.43 -16.51 -14.42
C PRO A 261 9.06 -17.48 -13.28
N SER A 262 8.54 -18.65 -13.62
CA SER A 262 8.03 -19.62 -12.62
C SER A 262 9.11 -20.38 -11.84
N TRP A 263 10.38 -20.18 -12.18
CA TRP A 263 11.53 -20.87 -11.57
C TRP A 263 12.25 -20.03 -10.49
N VAL A 264 11.79 -18.81 -10.25
CA VAL A 264 12.31 -17.91 -9.21
C VAL A 264 11.17 -17.38 -8.36
N ASP A 265 11.47 -17.03 -7.12
CA ASP A 265 10.55 -16.22 -6.33
C ASP A 265 10.50 -14.81 -6.95
N GLY A 266 9.31 -14.26 -7.13
CA GLY A 266 9.16 -12.93 -7.67
C GLY A 266 9.59 -11.84 -6.69
N PRO A 267 9.80 -10.60 -7.18
CA PRO A 267 10.11 -9.44 -6.34
C PRO A 267 9.10 -9.27 -5.21
N THR A 268 9.58 -8.79 -4.07
CA THR A 268 8.76 -8.53 -2.89
C THR A 268 8.75 -7.04 -2.54
N ARG A 269 7.93 -6.65 -1.58
CA ARG A 269 7.93 -5.27 -1.07
C ARG A 269 9.31 -4.83 -0.59
N ASP A 270 10.04 -5.71 0.08
CA ASP A 270 11.32 -5.37 0.69
C ASP A 270 12.52 -5.64 -0.22
N ASP A 271 12.35 -6.56 -1.18
CA ASP A 271 13.41 -7.01 -2.08
C ASP A 271 13.00 -6.81 -3.55
N TYR A 272 13.66 -5.85 -4.18
CA TYR A 272 13.44 -5.41 -5.57
C TYR A 272 12.03 -4.87 -5.93
N PRO A 273 11.43 -3.95 -5.15
CA PRO A 273 10.06 -3.49 -5.37
C PRO A 273 9.90 -2.53 -6.57
N VAL A 274 10.99 -2.11 -7.22
CA VAL A 274 10.92 -1.10 -8.28
C VAL A 274 11.07 -1.75 -9.63
N MET A 275 10.01 -1.74 -10.43
CA MET A 275 10.06 -2.23 -11.79
C MET A 275 10.51 -1.12 -12.75
N LEU A 276 11.35 -1.51 -13.71
CA LEU A 276 11.71 -0.72 -14.87
C LEU A 276 11.28 -1.46 -16.12
N ILE A 277 10.60 -0.76 -17.03
CA ILE A 277 10.21 -1.28 -18.34
C ILE A 277 10.91 -0.44 -19.39
N ARG A 278 11.73 -1.09 -20.21
CA ARG A 278 12.30 -0.44 -21.38
C ARG A 278 11.35 -0.60 -22.56
N LEU A 279 10.82 0.51 -23.03
CA LEU A 279 9.83 0.53 -24.09
C LEU A 279 10.02 1.69 -25.06
N LYS A 280 9.36 1.58 -26.21
CA LYS A 280 9.19 2.62 -27.21
C LYS A 280 7.72 2.68 -27.60
N ARG A 281 7.18 3.89 -27.76
CA ARG A 281 5.79 4.11 -28.17
C ARG A 281 5.72 4.82 -29.51
N SER A 282 4.64 4.58 -30.25
CA SER A 282 4.32 5.32 -31.47
C SER A 282 3.93 6.79 -31.20
N ALA A 283 4.14 7.67 -32.17
CA ALA A 283 3.74 9.07 -32.10
C ALA A 283 2.26 9.23 -31.71
N GLY A 284 1.98 10.09 -30.72
CA GLY A 284 0.62 10.39 -30.29
C GLY A 284 -0.05 9.33 -29.42
N ALA A 285 0.65 8.24 -29.08
CA ALA A 285 0.16 7.27 -28.10
C ALA A 285 -0.06 7.95 -26.72
N PRO A 286 -1.04 7.53 -25.91
CA PRO A 286 -1.18 8.01 -24.54
C PRO A 286 0.11 7.85 -23.71
N THR A 287 0.30 8.74 -22.73
CA THR A 287 1.53 8.82 -21.91
C THR A 287 1.37 8.21 -20.52
N SER A 288 0.29 7.48 -20.26
CA SER A 288 0.05 6.84 -18.97
C SER A 288 -0.76 5.55 -19.13
N GLY A 289 -0.44 4.57 -18.30
CA GLY A 289 -1.15 3.31 -18.16
C GLY A 289 -1.26 2.89 -16.69
N GLU A 290 -1.67 1.65 -16.46
CA GLU A 290 -1.84 1.11 -15.12
C GLU A 290 -1.42 -0.37 -15.06
N PHE A 291 -0.88 -0.77 -13.92
CA PHE A 291 -0.58 -2.15 -13.58
C PHE A 291 -1.51 -2.63 -12.48
N PHE A 292 -2.01 -3.85 -12.63
CA PHE A 292 -2.68 -4.57 -11.54
C PHE A 292 -1.88 -5.80 -11.20
N PHE A 293 -1.39 -5.88 -9.96
CA PHE A 293 -0.53 -6.98 -9.56
C PHE A 293 -1.27 -8.14 -8.88
N ASN A 294 -0.66 -9.31 -9.02
CA ASN A 294 -0.96 -10.50 -8.26
C ASN A 294 0.27 -10.89 -7.47
N THR A 295 0.11 -11.22 -6.20
CA THR A 295 1.20 -11.76 -5.38
C THR A 295 0.79 -13.06 -4.71
N THR A 296 1.72 -13.69 -3.99
CA THR A 296 1.43 -14.87 -3.16
C THR A 296 0.45 -14.60 -2.01
N GLU A 297 0.26 -13.33 -1.63
CA GLU A 297 -0.57 -12.92 -0.48
C GLU A 297 -1.74 -12.01 -0.85
N PHE A 298 -1.70 -11.38 -2.02
CA PHE A 298 -2.76 -10.53 -2.54
C PHE A 298 -3.33 -11.09 -3.86
N PRO A 299 -4.58 -11.59 -3.85
CA PRO A 299 -5.22 -12.10 -5.04
C PRO A 299 -5.83 -10.95 -5.86
N GLY A 300 -5.09 -10.45 -6.85
CA GLY A 300 -5.60 -9.56 -7.89
C GLY A 300 -6.10 -10.32 -9.14
N PRO A 301 -6.14 -9.67 -10.31
CA PRO A 301 -6.09 -8.22 -10.49
C PRO A 301 -7.36 -7.60 -9.89
N SER A 302 -7.21 -6.63 -8.99
CA SER A 302 -8.32 -5.91 -8.37
C SER A 302 -7.94 -4.45 -8.16
N ALA A 303 -8.94 -3.56 -8.04
CA ALA A 303 -8.70 -2.11 -7.91
C ALA A 303 -7.71 -1.75 -6.78
N GLY A 304 -7.67 -2.54 -5.71
CA GLY A 304 -6.73 -2.33 -4.60
C GLY A 304 -5.26 -2.57 -4.97
N GLY A 305 -4.95 -3.36 -6.00
CA GLY A 305 -3.60 -3.65 -6.46
C GLY A 305 -3.16 -2.84 -7.68
N SER A 306 -3.73 -1.65 -7.89
CA SER A 306 -3.41 -0.78 -9.02
C SER A 306 -2.18 0.11 -8.76
N LEU A 307 -1.38 0.34 -9.80
CA LEU A 307 -0.23 1.23 -9.82
C LEU A 307 -0.15 1.94 -11.17
N THR A 308 -0.09 3.27 -11.17
CA THR A 308 0.06 4.04 -12.42
C THR A 308 1.49 3.93 -12.96
N VAL A 309 1.61 3.81 -14.27
CA VAL A 309 2.87 3.98 -15.00
C VAL A 309 2.80 5.21 -15.90
N GLN A 310 3.88 5.98 -15.94
CA GLN A 310 4.01 7.17 -16.77
C GLN A 310 5.07 6.94 -17.85
N TYR A 311 4.78 7.41 -19.06
CA TYR A 311 5.67 7.38 -20.21
C TYR A 311 6.08 8.80 -20.59
N GLU A 312 7.31 8.98 -21.02
CA GLU A 312 7.78 10.20 -21.64
C GLU A 312 7.09 10.42 -23.01
N ASP A 313 6.80 11.68 -23.33
CA ASP A 313 6.27 12.09 -24.63
C ASP A 313 7.37 12.09 -25.71
N THR A 314 7.96 10.91 -25.95
CA THR A 314 8.98 10.64 -26.97
C THR A 314 8.67 9.38 -27.78
N GLU A 315 9.20 9.31 -29.01
CA GLU A 315 9.21 8.11 -29.86
C GLU A 315 10.53 7.33 -29.74
N GLU A 316 11.45 7.79 -28.89
CA GLU A 316 12.70 7.10 -28.59
C GLU A 316 12.51 6.05 -27.50
N TRP A 317 13.47 5.13 -27.38
CA TRP A 317 13.52 4.19 -26.27
C TRP A 317 13.63 4.93 -24.94
N GLN A 318 12.79 4.53 -24.00
CA GLN A 318 12.68 5.13 -22.67
C GLN A 318 12.55 4.04 -21.61
N ASN A 319 12.82 4.42 -20.36
CA ASN A 319 12.64 3.56 -19.20
C ASN A 319 11.46 4.11 -18.38
N ALA A 320 10.36 3.37 -18.32
CA ALA A 320 9.23 3.68 -17.43
C ALA A 320 9.44 2.97 -16.10
N ILE A 321 9.35 3.70 -14.98
CA ILE A 321 9.65 3.19 -13.64
C ILE A 321 8.36 3.16 -12.81
N VAL A 322 8.12 2.03 -12.14
CA VAL A 322 6.96 1.82 -11.26
C VAL A 322 7.47 1.31 -9.92
N ASN A 323 7.11 2.00 -8.83
CA ASN A 323 7.50 1.60 -7.48
C ASN A 323 6.35 0.89 -6.78
N PHE A 324 6.45 -0.43 -6.58
CA PHE A 324 5.38 -1.21 -5.96
C PHE A 324 5.23 -0.94 -4.46
N LYS A 325 6.28 -0.43 -3.78
CA LYS A 325 6.16 0.01 -2.38
C LYS A 325 5.11 1.09 -2.19
N THR A 326 4.69 1.79 -3.25
CA THR A 326 3.69 2.84 -3.12
C THR A 326 2.27 2.32 -2.85
N ASN A 327 2.05 1.00 -2.91
CA ASN A 327 0.77 0.35 -2.66
C ASN A 327 0.89 -0.70 -1.55
N LYS A 328 0.23 -0.50 -0.39
CA LYS A 328 0.19 -1.47 0.73
C LYS A 328 -0.16 -2.90 0.36
N ASN A 329 -0.98 -3.10 -0.66
CA ASN A 329 -1.46 -4.44 -1.02
C ASN A 329 -0.36 -5.26 -1.70
N PHE A 330 0.78 -4.63 -2.03
CA PHE A 330 1.96 -5.35 -2.49
C PHE A 330 2.63 -6.05 -1.31
N THR A 331 2.07 -7.20 -0.93
CA THR A 331 2.60 -8.11 0.09
C THR A 331 2.93 -9.46 -0.53
N GLY A 332 3.94 -10.17 -0.02
CA GLY A 332 4.42 -11.42 -0.63
C GLY A 332 5.20 -11.21 -1.94
N SER A 333 5.40 -12.29 -2.69
CA SER A 333 6.15 -12.28 -3.97
C SER A 333 5.23 -12.00 -5.16
N LEU A 334 5.68 -11.13 -6.07
CA LEU A 334 4.97 -10.83 -7.32
C LEU A 334 4.88 -12.07 -8.21
N LEU A 335 3.68 -12.38 -8.72
CA LEU A 335 3.42 -13.55 -9.55
C LEU A 335 3.08 -13.21 -11.00
N SER A 336 2.27 -12.17 -11.18
CA SER A 336 1.88 -11.68 -12.50
C SER A 336 1.36 -10.25 -12.43
N LEU A 337 1.28 -9.63 -13.61
CA LEU A 337 0.76 -8.29 -13.80
C LEU A 337 -0.31 -8.34 -14.89
N ARG A 338 -1.45 -7.69 -14.66
CA ARG A 338 -2.27 -7.17 -15.76
C ARG A 338 -1.70 -5.81 -16.12
N TYR A 339 -1.32 -5.64 -17.38
CA TYR A 339 -0.81 -4.39 -17.90
C TYR A 339 -1.88 -3.71 -18.73
N ASP A 340 -2.51 -2.71 -18.14
CA ASP A 340 -3.45 -1.80 -18.81
C ASP A 340 -2.60 -0.70 -19.45
N ILE A 341 -2.02 -1.01 -20.61
CA ILE A 341 -0.91 -0.25 -21.21
C ILE A 341 -1.26 1.21 -21.47
N VAL A 342 -2.55 1.52 -21.64
CA VAL A 342 -3.10 2.87 -21.65
C VAL A 342 -4.47 2.87 -21.00
N GLY A 343 -4.91 3.99 -20.40
CA GLY A 343 -6.28 4.08 -19.88
C GLY A 343 -7.34 4.07 -20.98
N ALA A 344 -7.05 4.69 -22.13
CA ALA A 344 -7.89 4.63 -23.32
C ALA A 344 -7.09 5.00 -24.58
N ALA A 345 -7.37 4.31 -25.69
CA ALA A 345 -6.84 4.64 -27.01
C ALA A 345 -7.96 5.20 -27.89
N THR A 346 -7.80 6.44 -28.35
CA THR A 346 -8.76 7.09 -29.27
C THR A 346 -8.42 6.84 -30.74
N GLU A 347 -7.17 6.50 -31.01
CA GLU A 347 -6.64 6.04 -32.30
C GLU A 347 -5.73 4.83 -32.03
N PRO A 348 -5.56 3.91 -33.00
CA PRO A 348 -4.64 2.79 -32.84
C PRO A 348 -3.21 3.27 -32.56
N CYS A 349 -2.51 2.59 -31.66
CA CYS A 349 -1.13 2.91 -31.32
C CYS A 349 -0.33 1.64 -31.03
N THR A 350 0.99 1.74 -31.16
CA THR A 350 1.91 0.60 -30.98
C THR A 350 2.92 0.91 -29.89
N PHE A 351 3.21 -0.13 -29.10
CA PHE A 351 4.31 -0.15 -28.15
C PHE A 351 5.26 -1.30 -28.49
N LEU A 352 6.55 -1.07 -28.35
CA LEU A 352 7.59 -2.10 -28.39
C LEU A 352 8.22 -2.17 -27.00
N ILE A 353 8.32 -3.37 -26.43
CA ILE A 353 8.93 -3.61 -25.12
C ILE A 353 10.17 -4.48 -25.32
N ASP A 354 11.31 -4.02 -24.79
CA ASP A 354 12.61 -4.70 -24.88
C ASP A 354 12.78 -5.67 -23.71
N TYR A 355 12.67 -5.14 -22.49
CA TYR A 355 12.73 -5.93 -21.27
C TYR A 355 12.05 -5.27 -20.09
N ILE A 356 11.85 -6.08 -19.04
CA ILE A 356 11.42 -5.68 -17.71
C ILE A 356 12.47 -6.12 -16.69
N LEU A 357 12.86 -5.22 -15.80
CA LEU A 357 13.82 -5.43 -14.71
C LEU A 357 13.22 -4.95 -13.37
N PHE A 358 13.77 -5.46 -12.27
CA PHE A 358 13.40 -5.04 -10.92
C PHE A 358 14.62 -4.56 -10.14
N PHE A 359 14.46 -3.52 -9.34
CA PHE A 359 15.51 -2.81 -8.61
C PHE A 359 15.10 -2.62 -7.15
N SER A 360 16.11 -2.56 -6.27
CA SER A 360 15.94 -2.28 -4.86
C SER A 360 15.42 -0.86 -4.59
N SER A 361 15.72 0.10 -5.48
CA SER A 361 15.31 1.51 -5.33
C SER A 361 14.99 2.23 -6.63
N PRO A 362 14.21 3.33 -6.58
CA PRO A 362 13.98 4.21 -7.73
C PRO A 362 15.26 4.84 -8.27
N GLU A 363 16.21 5.17 -7.40
CA GLU A 363 17.50 5.77 -7.78
C GLU A 363 18.33 4.79 -8.61
N ALA A 364 18.36 3.51 -8.21
CA ALA A 364 19.05 2.47 -8.96
C ALA A 364 18.42 2.27 -10.35
N ALA A 365 17.08 2.16 -10.40
CA ALA A 365 16.34 2.06 -11.67
C ALA A 365 16.56 3.28 -12.58
N ALA A 366 16.56 4.50 -12.03
CA ALA A 366 16.76 5.73 -12.80
C ALA A 366 18.20 5.89 -13.30
N ALA A 367 19.19 5.40 -12.55
CA ALA A 367 20.60 5.42 -12.95
C ALA A 367 20.95 4.33 -13.97
N PHE A 368 20.12 3.29 -14.10
CA PHE A 368 20.38 2.16 -14.98
C PHE A 368 20.42 2.56 -16.45
N LYS A 369 21.47 2.12 -17.15
CA LYS A 369 21.61 2.33 -18.59
C LYS A 369 21.54 0.99 -19.32
N HIS A 370 20.80 1.00 -20.42
CA HIS A 370 20.67 -0.15 -21.30
C HIS A 370 22.02 -0.77 -21.72
N GLU A 371 23.03 0.07 -21.97
CA GLU A 371 24.39 -0.36 -22.35
C GLU A 371 25.10 -1.23 -21.30
N ASP A 372 24.66 -1.17 -20.05
CA ASP A 372 25.24 -1.94 -18.94
C ASP A 372 24.66 -3.36 -18.86
N LEU A 373 23.49 -3.62 -19.45
CA LEU A 373 22.76 -4.89 -19.29
C LEU A 373 23.60 -6.11 -19.70
N GLU A 374 24.21 -6.06 -20.89
CA GLU A 374 25.04 -7.17 -21.39
C GLU A 374 26.27 -7.42 -20.50
N THR A 375 26.84 -6.35 -19.93
CA THR A 375 27.98 -6.45 -19.01
C THR A 375 27.56 -7.07 -17.69
N LEU A 376 26.37 -6.73 -17.19
CA LEU A 376 25.81 -7.31 -15.96
C LEU A 376 25.51 -8.81 -16.14
N LEU A 377 24.88 -9.19 -17.25
CA LEU A 377 24.60 -10.59 -17.58
C LEU A 377 25.88 -11.41 -17.70
N ALA A 378 26.93 -10.87 -18.33
CA ALA A 378 28.22 -11.55 -18.46
C ALA A 378 28.97 -11.73 -17.13
N ASN A 379 28.72 -10.86 -16.16
CA ASN A 379 29.38 -10.87 -14.85
C ASN A 379 28.58 -11.60 -13.77
N GLN A 380 27.44 -12.22 -14.10
CA GLN A 380 26.74 -13.05 -13.13
C GLN A 380 27.64 -14.19 -12.64
N PRO A 381 27.75 -14.40 -11.31
CA PRO A 381 28.47 -15.54 -10.79
C PRO A 381 27.83 -16.81 -11.34
N THR A 382 28.61 -17.64 -12.04
CA THR A 382 28.14 -18.96 -12.46
C THR A 382 27.69 -19.72 -11.21
N PRO A 383 26.48 -20.29 -11.18
CA PRO A 383 26.01 -21.04 -10.01
C PRO A 383 27.05 -22.11 -9.69
N GLU A 384 27.53 -22.10 -8.44
CA GLU A 384 28.47 -23.09 -7.97
C GLU A 384 27.83 -24.47 -8.20
N PRO A 385 28.49 -25.41 -8.90
CA PRO A 385 27.90 -26.71 -9.17
C PRO A 385 27.44 -27.32 -7.86
N ALA A 386 26.16 -27.71 -7.79
CA ALA A 386 25.53 -28.22 -6.59
C ALA A 386 26.49 -29.17 -5.88
N THR A 387 26.94 -28.79 -4.68
CA THR A 387 27.78 -29.67 -3.87
C THR A 387 26.98 -30.95 -3.67
N PRO A 388 27.48 -32.13 -4.11
CA PRO A 388 26.71 -33.35 -4.01
C PRO A 388 26.34 -33.54 -2.54
N THR A 389 25.03 -33.57 -2.26
CA THR A 389 24.50 -33.87 -0.92
C THR A 389 25.23 -35.11 -0.41
N PRO A 390 26.00 -35.02 0.68
CA PRO A 390 26.69 -36.18 1.21
C PRO A 390 25.63 -37.22 1.59
N GLU A 391 25.76 -38.41 1.03
CA GLU A 391 25.01 -39.59 1.44
C GLU A 391 25.06 -39.67 2.98
N ALA A 392 23.88 -39.74 3.61
CA ALA A 392 23.76 -39.73 5.06
C ALA A 392 24.64 -40.84 5.67
N THR A 393 25.77 -40.44 6.23
CA THR A 393 26.63 -41.34 6.99
C THR A 393 25.89 -41.69 8.28
N ALA A 394 25.59 -42.98 8.44
CA ALA A 394 24.85 -43.51 9.57
C ALA A 394 25.39 -42.97 10.90
N THR A 395 24.52 -42.30 11.66
CA THR A 395 24.79 -41.80 13.00
C THR A 395 25.29 -42.95 13.90
N PRO A 396 26.38 -42.77 14.67
CA PRO A 396 26.86 -43.80 15.57
C PRO A 396 25.86 -44.03 16.70
N THR A 397 25.31 -45.25 16.74
CA THR A 397 24.39 -45.76 17.77
C THR A 397 24.99 -45.64 19.16
N LYS A 398 24.29 -44.94 20.05
CA LYS A 398 24.54 -44.87 21.50
C LYS A 398 24.56 -46.29 22.09
N ALA A 399 25.63 -46.62 22.81
CA ALA A 399 25.83 -47.93 23.43
C ALA A 399 24.66 -48.31 24.36
N ALA A 400 24.07 -49.49 24.13
CA ALA A 400 23.01 -50.06 24.94
C ALA A 400 23.56 -50.65 26.24
N THR A 401 22.88 -50.35 27.35
CA THR A 401 23.04 -51.06 28.63
C THR A 401 22.27 -52.39 28.57
N ALA A 402 22.81 -53.42 29.25
CA ALA A 402 22.51 -54.84 29.09
C ALA A 402 21.04 -55.28 29.26
N THR A 403 20.72 -56.33 28.50
CA THR A 403 19.46 -57.09 28.31
C THR A 403 18.89 -57.73 29.58
N PRO A 404 17.60 -58.17 29.56
CA PRO A 404 17.38 -59.61 29.34
C PRO A 404 16.19 -60.01 28.42
N LYS A 405 16.56 -60.81 27.41
CA LYS A 405 16.01 -62.10 26.90
C LYS A 405 14.52 -62.30 26.53
N ALA A 406 14.39 -62.89 25.32
CA ALA A 406 13.37 -63.84 24.81
C ALA A 406 12.10 -63.21 24.21
N THR A 407 11.49 -63.63 23.08
CA THR A 407 11.56 -64.84 22.24
C THR A 407 11.03 -64.51 20.83
N ALA A 408 11.45 -65.30 19.84
CA ALA A 408 11.15 -65.28 18.41
C ALA A 408 9.65 -65.26 18.00
N SER A 409 9.36 -64.76 16.78
CA SER A 409 8.64 -65.54 15.74
C SER A 409 8.56 -64.83 14.36
N ALA A 410 9.11 -65.50 13.35
CA ALA A 410 8.78 -65.60 11.91
C ALA A 410 8.20 -64.42 11.08
N ALA A 411 8.87 -64.15 9.94
CA ALA A 411 8.32 -63.59 8.69
C ALA A 411 7.59 -64.70 7.86
N PRO A 412 6.83 -64.42 6.77
CA PRO A 412 7.41 -63.92 5.49
C PRO A 412 6.53 -63.05 4.55
N SER A 413 7.21 -62.20 3.76
CA SER A 413 7.11 -61.95 2.30
C SER A 413 5.77 -61.97 1.53
N ALA A 414 5.48 -60.86 0.81
CA ALA A 414 5.37 -60.74 -0.68
C ALA A 414 4.25 -59.78 -1.14
N GLY A 415 4.51 -58.97 -2.17
CA GLY A 415 3.49 -58.39 -3.05
C GLY A 415 3.70 -56.91 -3.41
N ALA A 416 3.96 -56.63 -4.68
CA ALA A 416 4.12 -55.31 -5.28
C ALA A 416 2.78 -54.60 -5.50
N GLU A 417 2.80 -53.26 -5.56
CA GLU A 417 2.37 -52.42 -6.71
C GLU A 417 2.21 -50.94 -6.28
N GLU A 418 2.54 -50.04 -7.20
CA GLU A 418 2.50 -48.58 -7.08
C GLU A 418 1.08 -48.06 -6.84
N GLN A 419 0.93 -47.04 -5.99
CA GLN A 419 -0.31 -46.26 -5.90
C GLN A 419 0.03 -44.78 -5.69
N GLU A 420 -0.49 -43.96 -6.61
CA GLU A 420 -0.50 -42.49 -6.58
C GLU A 420 -1.00 -41.95 -5.23
N GLY A 421 -0.30 -40.96 -4.70
CA GLY A 421 -0.66 -40.24 -3.48
C GLY A 421 -1.81 -39.27 -3.71
N GLY A 422 -3.05 -39.76 -3.65
CA GLY A 422 -4.23 -38.95 -3.37
C GLY A 422 -4.38 -38.70 -1.86
N LEU A 423 -4.87 -37.50 -1.50
CA LEU A 423 -5.15 -37.05 -0.13
C LEU A 423 -6.02 -38.05 0.64
N SER A 424 -5.76 -38.18 1.94
CA SER A 424 -6.34 -39.24 2.76
C SER A 424 -7.82 -38.98 3.09
N THR A 425 -8.62 -40.04 3.20
CA THR A 425 -10.06 -40.02 3.53
C THR A 425 -10.40 -39.25 4.82
N GLY A 426 -9.42 -39.02 5.70
CA GLY A 426 -9.57 -38.21 6.91
C GLY A 426 -9.62 -36.70 6.66
N GLU A 427 -8.93 -36.21 5.62
CA GLU A 427 -8.87 -34.77 5.26
C GLU A 427 -10.14 -34.32 4.53
N ILE A 428 -10.72 -35.20 3.69
CA ILE A 428 -11.99 -34.94 3.01
C ILE A 428 -13.15 -34.83 4.01
N ALA A 429 -13.11 -35.61 5.11
CA ALA A 429 -14.15 -35.54 6.14
C ALA A 429 -14.12 -34.23 6.94
N ALA A 430 -12.94 -33.61 7.13
CA ALA A 430 -12.81 -32.33 7.84
C ALA A 430 -13.33 -31.15 7.00
N ILE A 431 -13.03 -31.14 5.69
CA ILE A 431 -13.47 -30.07 4.76
C ILE A 431 -14.99 -30.03 4.61
N VAL A 432 -15.64 -31.20 4.53
CA VAL A 432 -17.11 -31.29 4.41
C VAL A 432 -17.83 -30.84 5.69
N VAL A 433 -17.25 -31.10 6.88
CA VAL A 433 -17.85 -30.66 8.15
C VAL A 433 -17.75 -29.15 8.33
N CYS A 434 -16.63 -28.52 7.94
CA CYS A 434 -16.49 -27.07 7.99
C CYS A 434 -17.47 -26.34 7.06
N ALA A 435 -17.67 -26.84 5.83
CA ALA A 435 -18.61 -26.23 4.88
C ALA A 435 -20.07 -26.28 5.36
N VAL A 436 -20.50 -27.39 6.00
CA VAL A 436 -21.87 -27.53 6.49
C VAL A 436 -22.15 -26.63 7.71
N VAL A 437 -21.15 -26.41 8.59
CA VAL A 437 -21.29 -25.50 9.74
C VAL A 437 -21.39 -24.04 9.30
N VAL A 438 -20.61 -23.62 8.29
CA VAL A 438 -20.66 -22.25 7.76
C VAL A 438 -22.00 -21.97 7.08
N VAL A 439 -22.48 -22.87 6.22
CA VAL A 439 -23.77 -22.70 5.53
C VAL A 439 -24.94 -22.73 6.53
N GLY A 440 -24.88 -23.61 7.55
CA GLY A 440 -25.87 -23.65 8.62
C GLY A 440 -25.93 -22.35 9.44
N GLY A 441 -24.77 -21.77 9.77
CA GLY A 441 -24.66 -20.50 10.49
C GLY A 441 -25.25 -19.32 9.71
N ILE A 442 -24.96 -19.23 8.40
CA ILE A 442 -25.48 -18.17 7.52
C ILE A 442 -27.01 -18.22 7.42
N ILE A 443 -27.59 -19.41 7.30
CA ILE A 443 -29.06 -19.57 7.21
C ILE A 443 -29.74 -19.13 8.52
N VAL A 444 -29.13 -19.40 9.67
CA VAL A 444 -29.67 -18.97 10.98
C VAL A 444 -29.60 -17.45 11.13
N ILE A 445 -28.51 -16.81 10.70
CA ILE A 445 -28.35 -15.35 10.73
C ILE A 445 -29.41 -14.67 9.85
N ILE A 446 -29.60 -15.15 8.61
CA ILE A 446 -30.62 -14.60 7.70
C ILE A 446 -32.04 -14.76 8.29
N ALA A 447 -32.33 -15.89 8.94
CA ALA A 447 -33.63 -16.11 9.58
C ALA A 447 -33.88 -15.17 10.78
N VAL A 448 -32.86 -14.87 11.58
CA VAL A 448 -32.96 -13.95 12.73
C VAL A 448 -33.12 -12.49 12.27
N VAL A 449 -32.38 -12.07 11.25
CA VAL A 449 -32.47 -10.72 10.69
C VAL A 449 -33.84 -10.47 10.04
N ASN A 450 -34.36 -11.45 9.29
CA ASN A 450 -35.69 -11.35 8.69
C ASN A 450 -36.83 -11.35 9.73
N LYS A 451 -36.63 -12.01 10.88
CA LYS A 451 -37.61 -11.99 11.98
C LYS A 451 -37.60 -10.67 12.76
N ARG A 452 -36.44 -10.00 12.85
CA ARG A 452 -36.33 -8.65 13.45
C ARG A 452 -36.94 -7.57 12.55
N LYS A 453 -36.78 -7.65 11.23
CA LYS A 453 -37.42 -6.71 10.28
C LYS A 453 -38.95 -6.74 10.30
N LYS A 454 -39.57 -7.88 10.64
CA LYS A 454 -41.05 -8.01 10.67
C LYS A 454 -41.73 -7.46 11.93
N ASN A 455 -40.98 -7.22 13.01
CA ASN A 455 -41.55 -6.84 14.30
C ASN A 455 -41.29 -5.36 14.70
N GLY A 456 -40.62 -4.57 13.85
CA GLY A 456 -40.18 -3.21 14.20
C GLY A 456 -41.01 -2.04 13.65
N GLY A 457 -42.10 -2.29 12.91
CA GLY A 457 -42.89 -1.21 12.29
C GLY A 457 -44.21 -0.96 13.01
N GLY A 458 -44.26 0.04 13.90
CA GLY A 458 -45.52 0.50 14.48
C GLY A 458 -45.39 1.76 15.33
N SER A 459 -45.97 2.85 14.82
CA SER A 459 -46.49 4.07 15.49
C SER A 459 -45.84 5.36 15.00
N GLY A 460 -46.49 6.01 14.03
CA GLY A 460 -46.27 7.42 13.69
C GLY A 460 -47.16 8.36 14.50
N ASP A 461 -46.78 9.63 14.52
CA ASP A 461 -47.70 10.76 14.73
C ASP A 461 -47.15 12.05 14.09
N SER A 462 -48.09 12.89 13.63
CA SER A 462 -47.99 14.27 13.14
C SER A 462 -47.26 14.50 11.80
N SER A 463 -47.70 15.36 10.87
CA SER A 463 -48.80 16.32 10.82
C SER A 463 -49.04 16.78 9.37
N ASP A 464 -50.25 17.25 9.12
CA ASP A 464 -50.74 18.05 7.99
C ASP A 464 -49.72 19.02 7.34
N ALA A 465 -49.73 19.09 6.00
CA ALA A 465 -49.94 20.35 5.26
C ALA A 465 -50.06 20.12 3.73
N SER A 466 -51.24 20.49 3.21
CA SER A 466 -51.52 21.26 1.98
C SER A 466 -50.99 20.82 0.61
N GLY A 467 -51.90 20.78 -0.38
CA GLY A 467 -51.55 20.94 -1.79
C GLY A 467 -52.59 20.40 -2.77
N GLU A 468 -53.75 21.04 -2.84
CA GLU A 468 -54.73 20.85 -3.93
C GLU A 468 -54.10 21.11 -5.30
N ASN A 469 -54.47 20.31 -6.30
CA ASN A 469 -54.64 20.81 -7.66
C ASN A 469 -55.75 20.02 -8.35
N GLU A 470 -56.89 20.68 -8.51
CA GLU A 470 -58.02 20.23 -9.31
C GLU A 470 -57.70 20.32 -10.81
N GLU A 471 -58.16 19.31 -11.51
CA GLU A 471 -58.26 19.21 -12.95
C GLU A 471 -59.57 19.90 -13.40
N LYS A 472 -59.52 20.90 -14.29
CA LYS A 472 -60.26 20.94 -15.59
C LYS A 472 -60.54 22.34 -16.18
N LYS A 473 -60.29 22.36 -17.50
CA LYS A 473 -61.07 22.94 -18.61
C LYS A 473 -61.04 24.45 -18.89
N GLU A 474 -60.84 24.66 -20.21
CA GLU A 474 -60.90 25.85 -21.08
C GLU A 474 -59.68 26.77 -21.12
#